data_AF-Q2C330-F1
#
_entry.id   AF-Q2C330-F1
#
_cell.length_a   1.000
_cell.length_b   1.000
_cell.length_c   1.000
_cell.angle_alpha   90.00
_cell.angle_beta   90.00
_cell.angle_gamma   90.00
#
_symmetry.space_group_name_H-M   'P 1'
#
loop_
_entity.id
_entity.type
_entity.pdbx_description
1 polymer ?
#
loop_
_entity_poly.entity_id
_entity_poly.type
_entity_poly.pdbx_seq_one_letter_code
_entity_poly.pdbx_strand_id
1 'polypeptide(L)'
;MQSYSGVVNVTPFFDQLRSRSFSTYSTYADAYRTVQGTFSTFCSYPNPINGFMANSQLQNASYSCLPHILAERGWQTAFIQGSGRGSVGAFAQTLGFEESYGKYDYPFKAVHNEWGFMDDDIYRFSLNQIDKFSQTGKPFLITINTGTTHGSLLPDNIDYVFGRENIINERRSVMKYADDALKRFIPKLDAKLAQLDKPTIVILLSDHTAKTISSGFVKNSIPLLIYASDQSIPNENRSITSSQRDIAPTIIDWLGGYVPWFTGNSLFDDSYNGRSSFSYGTNFFWLTKDHGIEIDSATG
;
A
#
# COMPACT_ATOMS: atom_id res chain seq x y z
N MET A 1 16.96 -12.29 -7.58
CA MET A 1 16.82 -12.54 -6.12
C MET A 1 15.33 -12.42 -5.82
N GLN A 2 14.71 -13.41 -5.17
CA GLN A 2 13.28 -13.29 -4.80
C GLN A 2 13.14 -12.12 -3.82
N SER A 3 12.17 -11.22 -4.03
CA SER A 3 11.99 -10.11 -3.10
C SER A 3 11.61 -10.65 -1.70
N TYR A 4 12.14 -10.00 -0.65
CA TYR A 4 11.75 -10.23 0.75
C TYR A 4 11.91 -11.67 1.27
N SER A 5 12.94 -12.38 0.79
CA SER A 5 13.40 -13.67 1.35
C SER A 5 12.39 -14.82 1.30
N GLY A 6 11.47 -14.81 0.34
CA GLY A 6 10.61 -15.95 0.06
C GLY A 6 11.41 -17.21 -0.28
N VAL A 7 10.94 -18.37 0.19
CA VAL A 7 11.49 -19.69 -0.21
C VAL A 7 10.88 -20.15 -1.54
N VAL A 8 9.66 -19.68 -1.83
CA VAL A 8 8.88 -20.03 -3.03
C VAL A 8 8.55 -18.73 -3.77
N ASN A 9 8.77 -18.72 -5.08
CA ASN A 9 8.47 -17.56 -5.93
C ASN A 9 6.96 -17.45 -6.19
N VAL A 10 6.25 -16.80 -5.28
CA VAL A 10 4.79 -16.61 -5.33
C VAL A 10 4.38 -15.32 -6.02
N THR A 11 5.28 -14.36 -6.21
CA THR A 11 5.00 -13.05 -6.83
C THR A 11 5.99 -12.70 -7.95
N PRO A 12 6.15 -13.55 -8.97
CA PRO A 12 7.14 -13.36 -10.03
C PRO A 12 6.92 -12.07 -10.83
N PHE A 13 5.67 -11.63 -11.04
CA PHE A 13 5.41 -10.40 -11.79
C PHE A 13 5.78 -9.16 -10.97
N PHE A 14 5.47 -9.13 -9.68
CA PHE A 14 5.93 -8.06 -8.79
C PHE A 14 7.46 -7.94 -8.79
N ASP A 15 8.18 -9.06 -8.69
CA ASP A 15 9.65 -9.08 -8.74
C ASP A 15 10.19 -8.53 -10.06
N GLN A 16 9.57 -8.91 -11.18
CA GLN A 16 9.90 -8.38 -12.50
C GLN A 16 9.66 -6.86 -12.55
N LEU A 17 8.51 -6.39 -12.06
CA LEU A 17 8.17 -4.96 -12.04
C LEU A 17 9.14 -4.17 -11.16
N ARG A 18 9.46 -4.68 -9.96
CA ARG A 18 10.41 -4.04 -9.03
C ARG A 18 11.79 -3.87 -9.65
N SER A 19 12.26 -4.81 -10.47
CA SER A 19 13.57 -4.73 -11.13
C SER A 19 13.71 -3.59 -12.15
N ARG A 20 12.60 -2.94 -12.50
CA ARG A 20 12.49 -1.81 -13.45
C ARG A 20 11.82 -0.59 -12.81
N SER A 21 11.90 -0.45 -11.50
CA SER A 21 11.25 0.60 -10.72
C SER A 21 12.17 1.07 -9.61
N PHE A 22 11.89 2.24 -9.05
CA PHE A 22 12.50 2.65 -7.80
C PHE A 22 11.98 1.76 -6.66
N SER A 23 12.89 1.28 -5.82
CA SER A 23 12.58 0.61 -4.56
C SER A 23 13.71 0.86 -3.56
N THR A 24 13.50 0.43 -2.32
CA THR A 24 14.54 0.44 -1.29
C THR A 24 14.94 -0.99 -0.95
N TYR A 25 16.11 -1.12 -0.34
CA TYR A 25 16.62 -2.42 0.10
C TYR A 25 15.64 -3.10 1.06
N SER A 26 15.04 -2.33 1.97
CA SER A 26 13.98 -2.79 2.86
C SER A 26 12.99 -1.67 3.19
N THR A 27 11.70 -2.01 3.18
CA THR A 27 10.62 -1.15 3.67
C THR A 27 9.91 -1.82 4.83
N TYR A 28 9.56 -1.06 5.86
CA TYR A 28 8.82 -1.58 7.01
C TYR A 28 7.49 -0.86 7.22
N ALA A 29 6.46 -1.65 7.56
CA ALA A 29 5.16 -1.17 7.94
C ALA A 29 5.19 -0.55 9.33
N ASP A 30 4.60 0.63 9.47
CA ASP A 30 4.23 1.22 10.76
C ASP A 30 2.87 0.64 11.24
N ALA A 31 2.46 -0.56 10.78
CA ALA A 31 1.09 -1.05 10.87
C ALA A 31 0.96 -2.58 11.01
N TYR A 32 -0.18 -3.03 11.59
CA TYR A 32 -0.58 -4.45 11.70
C TYR A 32 -2.00 -4.73 11.19
N ARG A 33 -2.69 -3.69 10.71
CA ARG A 33 -4.05 -3.71 10.16
C ARG A 33 -4.14 -2.64 9.08
N THR A 34 -4.99 -2.84 8.08
CA THR A 34 -5.18 -1.92 6.95
C THR A 34 -5.44 -0.47 7.38
N VAL A 35 -6.29 -0.23 8.38
CA VAL A 35 -6.54 1.14 8.91
C VAL A 35 -5.25 1.83 9.38
N GLN A 36 -4.35 1.09 10.04
CA GLN A 36 -3.06 1.64 10.48
C GLN A 36 -2.13 1.88 9.30
N GLY A 37 -2.10 0.97 8.33
CA GLY A 37 -1.28 1.11 7.12
C GLY A 37 -1.71 2.31 6.28
N THR A 38 -3.02 2.48 6.09
CA THR A 38 -3.63 3.64 5.45
C THR A 38 -3.26 4.93 6.19
N PHE A 39 -3.39 4.95 7.52
CA PHE A 39 -3.02 6.12 8.33
C PHE A 39 -1.55 6.49 8.17
N SER A 40 -0.64 5.55 8.38
CA SER A 40 0.79 5.81 8.31
C SER A 40 1.23 6.22 6.91
N THR A 41 0.67 5.59 5.88
CA THR A 41 0.97 5.93 4.47
C THR A 41 0.56 7.36 4.12
N PHE A 42 -0.66 7.78 4.46
CA PHE A 42 -1.21 9.06 3.99
C PHE A 42 -0.98 10.22 4.95
N CYS A 43 -0.92 9.97 6.25
CA CYS A 43 -0.71 11.03 7.24
C CYS A 43 0.76 11.19 7.63
N SER A 44 1.63 10.26 7.19
CA SER A 44 3.06 10.24 7.53
C SER A 44 3.31 10.31 9.04
N TYR A 45 2.51 9.59 9.82
CA TYR A 45 2.66 9.47 11.27
C TYR A 45 2.91 8.01 11.67
N PRO A 46 3.68 7.76 12.74
CA PRO A 46 3.73 6.43 13.34
C PRO A 46 2.34 6.04 13.85
N ASN A 47 2.02 4.76 13.78
CA ASN A 47 0.83 4.27 14.45
C ASN A 47 0.97 4.45 15.98
N PRO A 48 -0.03 5.00 16.67
CA PRO A 48 -0.01 5.19 18.12
C PRO A 48 0.25 3.87 18.86
N ILE A 49 1.21 3.90 19.78
CA ILE A 49 1.61 2.77 20.62
C ILE A 49 0.41 2.33 21.47
N ASN A 50 0.08 1.03 21.45
CA ASN A 50 -1.03 0.41 22.21
C ASN A 50 -2.46 0.89 21.85
N GLY A 51 -2.63 1.69 20.79
CA GLY A 51 -3.93 2.16 20.32
C GLY A 51 -4.48 1.33 19.15
N PHE A 52 -5.76 0.98 19.20
CA PHE A 52 -6.51 0.70 17.97
C PHE A 52 -6.80 2.05 17.30
N MET A 53 -6.35 2.28 16.06
CA MET A 53 -6.77 3.48 15.32
C MET A 53 -8.27 3.44 15.02
N ALA A 54 -8.78 2.28 14.58
CA ALA A 54 -10.21 2.06 14.42
C ALA A 54 -10.91 1.98 15.78
N ASN A 55 -12.07 2.62 15.88
CA ASN A 55 -12.93 2.70 17.06
C ASN A 55 -12.27 3.36 18.29
N SER A 56 -11.27 4.24 18.10
CA SER A 56 -10.71 5.07 19.19
C SER A 56 -10.92 6.57 18.95
N GLN A 57 -10.63 7.38 19.95
CA GLN A 57 -10.64 8.85 19.83
C GLN A 57 -9.67 9.34 18.74
N LEU A 58 -8.60 8.60 18.49
CA LEU A 58 -7.63 8.92 17.43
C LEU A 58 -8.26 8.79 16.05
N GLN A 59 -9.30 7.97 15.86
CA GLN A 59 -9.99 7.87 14.57
C GLN A 59 -10.59 9.21 14.11
N ASN A 60 -11.08 10.01 15.05
CA ASN A 60 -11.84 11.24 14.79
C ASN A 60 -11.01 12.51 15.00
N ALA A 61 -9.71 12.38 15.24
CA ALA A 61 -8.83 13.53 15.33
C ALA A 61 -8.69 14.20 13.95
N SER A 62 -8.53 15.52 13.94
CA SER A 62 -8.32 16.28 12.71
C SER A 62 -6.87 16.13 12.26
N TYR A 63 -6.62 15.19 11.35
CA TYR A 63 -5.32 15.04 10.70
C TYR A 63 -5.31 15.73 9.34
N SER A 64 -4.28 16.53 9.06
CA SER A 64 -4.02 17.02 7.71
C SER A 64 -3.14 16.00 6.98
N CYS A 65 -3.80 14.98 6.42
CA CYS A 65 -3.16 13.91 5.65
C CYS A 65 -3.11 14.25 4.16
N LEU A 66 -2.31 13.50 3.39
CA LEU A 66 -2.14 13.69 1.95
C LEU A 66 -3.44 13.88 1.16
N PRO A 67 -4.47 13.01 1.26
CA PRO A 67 -5.70 13.20 0.48
C PRO A 67 -6.42 14.50 0.83
N HIS A 68 -6.49 14.88 2.11
CA HIS A 68 -7.03 16.18 2.53
C HIS A 68 -6.24 17.35 1.92
N ILE A 69 -4.91 17.33 2.04
CA ILE A 69 -4.00 18.37 1.51
C ILE A 69 -4.15 18.54 -0.01
N LEU A 70 -4.33 17.44 -0.74
CA LEU A 70 -4.52 17.45 -2.20
C LEU A 70 -5.94 17.93 -2.57
N ALA A 71 -6.98 17.50 -1.85
CA ALA A 71 -8.35 17.94 -2.08
C ALA A 71 -8.50 19.46 -1.90
N GLU A 72 -7.87 20.05 -0.87
CA GLU A 72 -7.80 21.51 -0.70
C GLU A 72 -7.12 22.24 -1.86
N ARG A 73 -6.27 21.54 -2.62
CA ARG A 73 -5.59 22.04 -3.83
C ARG A 73 -6.33 21.69 -5.12
N GLY A 74 -7.59 21.26 -5.03
CA GLY A 74 -8.44 20.97 -6.18
C GLY A 74 -8.19 19.62 -6.85
N TRP A 75 -7.45 18.72 -6.20
CA TRP A 75 -7.32 17.33 -6.67
C TRP A 75 -8.58 16.55 -6.34
N GLN A 76 -8.93 15.62 -7.22
CA GLN A 76 -9.93 14.60 -6.90
C GLN A 76 -9.26 13.50 -6.08
N THR A 77 -9.89 13.02 -5.02
CA THR A 77 -9.33 11.95 -4.19
C THR A 77 -10.30 10.80 -4.00
N ALA A 78 -9.89 9.58 -4.32
CA ALA A 78 -10.72 8.39 -4.19
C ALA A 78 -10.01 7.22 -3.52
N PHE A 79 -10.72 6.52 -2.64
CA PHE A 79 -10.31 5.25 -2.05
C PHE A 79 -11.24 4.14 -2.57
N ILE A 80 -10.67 3.13 -3.24
CA ILE A 80 -11.41 2.04 -3.88
C ILE A 80 -11.08 0.73 -3.19
N GLN A 81 -12.07 -0.07 -2.83
CA GLN A 81 -11.87 -1.41 -2.28
C GLN A 81 -12.91 -2.43 -2.76
N GLY A 82 -12.57 -3.72 -2.68
CA GLY A 82 -13.43 -4.83 -3.09
C GLY A 82 -14.36 -5.38 -2.00
N SER A 83 -14.19 -4.96 -0.75
CA SER A 83 -15.14 -5.22 0.33
C SER A 83 -16.28 -4.18 0.35
N GLY A 84 -17.28 -4.34 1.21
CA GLY A 84 -18.17 -3.19 1.51
C GLY A 84 -17.37 -2.04 2.13
N ARG A 85 -17.84 -0.78 2.07
CA ARG A 85 -17.08 0.38 2.58
C ARG A 85 -16.57 0.18 4.01
N GLY A 86 -17.43 -0.32 4.91
CA GLY A 86 -17.05 -0.74 6.26
C GLY A 86 -16.28 0.32 7.05
N SER A 87 -15.48 -0.11 8.03
CA SER A 87 -14.66 0.81 8.83
C SER A 87 -13.45 1.38 8.07
N VAL A 88 -12.88 0.62 7.13
CA VAL A 88 -11.70 1.07 6.35
C VAL A 88 -12.07 2.22 5.41
N GLY A 89 -13.16 2.09 4.64
CA GLY A 89 -13.61 3.15 3.73
C GLY A 89 -14.11 4.38 4.49
N ALA A 90 -14.85 4.18 5.59
CA ALA A 90 -15.25 5.29 6.46
C ALA A 90 -14.04 6.02 7.05
N PHE A 91 -13.01 5.29 7.49
CA PHE A 91 -11.77 5.88 7.97
C PHE A 91 -10.99 6.60 6.86
N ALA A 92 -10.95 6.06 5.64
CA ALA A 92 -10.33 6.77 4.52
C ALA A 92 -10.98 8.15 4.30
N GLN A 93 -12.31 8.24 4.40
CA GLN A 93 -12.99 9.55 4.34
C GLN A 93 -12.60 10.49 5.49
N THR A 94 -12.38 9.99 6.71
CA THR A 94 -11.92 10.83 7.82
C THR A 94 -10.49 11.36 7.61
N LEU A 95 -9.68 10.73 6.76
CA LEU A 95 -8.35 11.23 6.37
C LEU A 95 -8.41 12.28 5.25
N GLY A 96 -9.57 12.49 4.63
CA GLY A 96 -9.80 13.50 3.59
C GLY A 96 -9.94 12.97 2.17
N PHE A 97 -10.17 11.67 1.97
CA PHE A 97 -10.63 11.16 0.67
C PHE A 97 -12.07 11.65 0.40
N GLU A 98 -12.30 12.31 -0.72
CA GLU A 98 -13.63 12.79 -1.12
C GLU A 98 -14.57 11.62 -1.45
N GLU A 99 -14.05 10.65 -2.20
CA GLU A 99 -14.79 9.48 -2.66
C GLU A 99 -14.27 8.20 -1.96
N SER A 100 -15.19 7.34 -1.53
CA SER A 100 -14.87 6.01 -0.99
C SER A 100 -15.80 4.97 -1.59
N TYR A 101 -15.28 4.13 -2.48
CA TYR A 101 -16.04 3.09 -3.19
C TYR A 101 -15.82 1.72 -2.57
N GLY A 102 -16.91 1.01 -2.27
CA GLY A 102 -16.92 -0.41 -1.92
C GLY A 102 -17.68 -1.23 -2.95
N LYS A 103 -17.76 -2.55 -2.75
CA LYS A 103 -18.35 -3.52 -3.70
C LYS A 103 -19.78 -3.21 -4.17
N TYR A 104 -20.57 -2.50 -3.36
CA TYR A 104 -21.94 -2.13 -3.70
C TYR A 104 -22.04 -0.93 -4.65
N ASP A 105 -20.93 -0.19 -4.83
CA ASP A 105 -20.84 0.93 -5.78
C ASP A 105 -20.45 0.45 -7.20
N TYR A 106 -20.14 -0.84 -7.37
CA TYR A 106 -19.68 -1.40 -8.64
C TYR A 106 -20.90 -1.69 -9.51
N PRO A 107 -20.92 -1.29 -10.79
CA PRO A 107 -22.09 -1.46 -11.67
C PRO A 107 -22.24 -2.91 -12.19
N PHE A 108 -21.52 -3.85 -11.59
CA PHE A 108 -21.47 -5.25 -12.00
C PHE A 108 -21.31 -6.17 -10.79
N LYS A 109 -21.75 -7.42 -10.95
CA LYS A 109 -21.37 -8.50 -10.04
C LYS A 109 -20.03 -9.09 -10.48
N ALA A 110 -19.30 -9.62 -9.51
CA ALA A 110 -17.93 -10.08 -9.68
C ALA A 110 -17.67 -11.30 -8.80
N VAL A 111 -16.61 -12.03 -9.14
CA VAL A 111 -16.15 -13.15 -8.34
C VAL A 111 -15.66 -12.61 -7.00
N HIS A 112 -16.02 -13.27 -5.91
CA HIS A 112 -15.67 -12.86 -4.56
C HIS A 112 -15.29 -14.06 -3.69
N ASN A 113 -14.51 -13.78 -2.66
CA ASN A 113 -14.33 -14.66 -1.52
C ASN A 113 -15.13 -14.12 -0.32
N GLU A 114 -14.87 -14.64 0.88
CA GLU A 114 -15.53 -14.23 2.12
C GLU A 114 -15.34 -12.74 2.48
N TRP A 115 -14.35 -12.07 1.91
CA TRP A 115 -14.03 -10.65 2.18
C TRP A 115 -14.62 -9.69 1.15
N GLY A 116 -14.74 -10.11 -0.12
CA GLY A 116 -15.21 -9.24 -1.18
C GLY A 116 -14.71 -9.64 -2.56
N PHE A 117 -14.82 -8.72 -3.51
CA PHE A 117 -14.38 -8.95 -4.88
C PHE A 117 -12.87 -9.22 -4.97
N MET A 118 -12.51 -10.08 -5.90
CA MET A 118 -11.11 -10.40 -6.23
C MET A 118 -10.44 -9.23 -6.96
N ASP A 119 -9.11 -9.19 -6.95
CA ASP A 119 -8.34 -8.00 -7.37
C ASP A 119 -8.56 -7.65 -8.84
N ASP A 120 -8.78 -8.63 -9.73
CA ASP A 120 -9.13 -8.38 -11.14
C ASP A 120 -10.32 -7.42 -11.30
N ASP A 121 -11.34 -7.58 -10.45
CA ASP A 121 -12.56 -6.80 -10.50
C ASP A 121 -12.43 -5.45 -9.82
N ILE A 122 -11.64 -5.37 -8.74
CA ILE A 122 -11.25 -4.10 -8.11
C ILE A 122 -10.48 -3.26 -9.13
N TYR A 123 -9.46 -3.84 -9.79
CA TYR A 123 -8.68 -3.19 -10.83
C TYR A 123 -9.53 -2.75 -12.02
N ARG A 124 -10.48 -3.59 -12.47
CA ARG A 124 -11.42 -3.21 -13.54
C ARG A 124 -12.23 -1.97 -13.15
N PHE A 125 -12.73 -1.90 -11.93
CA PHE A 125 -13.45 -0.72 -11.47
C PHE A 125 -12.53 0.50 -11.37
N SER A 126 -11.31 0.35 -10.83
CA SER A 126 -10.32 1.43 -10.76
C SER A 126 -9.96 2.01 -12.12
N LEU A 127 -9.76 1.16 -13.13
CA LEU A 127 -9.54 1.61 -14.52
C LEU A 127 -10.70 2.48 -15.03
N ASN A 128 -11.94 2.13 -14.72
CA ASN A 128 -13.10 2.94 -15.10
C ASN A 128 -13.17 4.26 -14.33
N GLN A 129 -12.70 4.31 -13.07
CA GLN A 129 -12.65 5.57 -12.31
C GLN A 129 -11.55 6.50 -12.81
N ILE A 130 -10.40 5.95 -13.22
CA ILE A 130 -9.35 6.72 -13.89
C ILE A 130 -9.91 7.41 -15.15
N ASP A 131 -10.65 6.69 -16.00
CA ASP A 131 -11.28 7.27 -17.20
C ASP A 131 -12.27 8.40 -16.87
N LYS A 132 -13.03 8.26 -15.78
CA LYS A 132 -13.97 9.30 -15.34
C LYS A 132 -13.26 10.52 -14.79
N PHE A 133 -12.22 10.32 -13.98
CA PHE A 133 -11.49 11.40 -13.33
C PHE A 133 -10.67 12.17 -14.37
N SER A 134 -10.08 11.49 -15.35
CA SER A 134 -9.32 12.14 -16.43
C SER A 134 -10.17 13.08 -17.30
N GLN A 135 -11.47 12.81 -17.45
CA GLN A 135 -12.39 13.65 -18.22
C GLN A 135 -12.68 15.02 -17.57
N THR A 136 -12.39 15.19 -16.28
CA THR A 136 -12.66 16.45 -15.57
C THR A 136 -11.59 17.51 -15.80
N GLY A 137 -10.40 17.12 -16.29
CA GLY A 137 -9.21 17.97 -16.39
C GLY A 137 -8.54 18.28 -15.05
N LYS A 138 -9.03 17.73 -13.92
CA LYS A 138 -8.42 17.90 -12.59
C LYS A 138 -7.38 16.80 -12.32
N PRO A 139 -6.32 17.10 -11.56
CA PRO A 139 -5.40 16.06 -11.09
C PRO A 139 -6.11 15.15 -10.06
N PHE A 140 -5.62 13.93 -9.89
CA PHE A 140 -6.26 12.96 -9.00
C PHE A 140 -5.31 12.06 -8.22
N LEU A 141 -5.75 11.68 -7.02
CA LEU A 141 -5.18 10.60 -6.21
C LEU A 141 -6.21 9.47 -6.12
N ILE A 142 -5.88 8.30 -6.67
CA ILE A 142 -6.70 7.09 -6.53
C ILE A 142 -5.90 6.05 -5.75
N THR A 143 -6.44 5.64 -4.62
CA THR A 143 -5.90 4.52 -3.81
C THR A 143 -6.73 3.27 -4.06
N ILE A 144 -6.05 2.17 -4.41
CA ILE A 144 -6.67 0.87 -4.65
C ILE A 144 -6.29 -0.07 -3.52
N ASN A 145 -7.24 -0.36 -2.65
CA ASN A 145 -7.10 -1.33 -1.57
C ASN A 145 -7.56 -2.71 -2.06
N THR A 146 -6.58 -3.54 -2.44
CA THR A 146 -6.79 -4.92 -2.91
C THR A 146 -7.41 -5.80 -1.83
N GLY A 147 -8.11 -6.87 -2.22
CA GLY A 147 -8.90 -7.70 -1.30
C GLY A 147 -8.57 -9.19 -1.32
N THR A 148 -7.95 -9.68 -2.39
CA THR A 148 -7.75 -11.12 -2.63
C THR A 148 -7.03 -11.82 -1.48
N THR A 149 -5.95 -11.21 -1.00
CA THR A 149 -5.04 -11.79 0.00
C THR A 149 -5.52 -11.63 1.44
N HIS A 150 -6.67 -11.00 1.66
CA HIS A 150 -7.30 -10.96 2.99
C HIS A 150 -7.88 -12.33 3.38
N GLY A 151 -8.38 -13.07 2.38
CA GLY A 151 -8.82 -14.45 2.54
C GLY A 151 -7.68 -15.45 2.37
N SER A 152 -7.92 -16.69 2.78
CA SER A 152 -7.05 -17.82 2.42
C SER A 152 -7.67 -18.72 1.35
N LEU A 153 -8.87 -18.35 0.88
CA LEU A 153 -9.62 -19.13 -0.10
C LEU A 153 -9.68 -18.40 -1.44
N LEU A 154 -9.36 -19.16 -2.49
CA LEU A 154 -9.72 -18.86 -3.86
C LEU A 154 -11.15 -19.35 -4.14
N PRO A 155 -11.91 -18.63 -5.00
CA PRO A 155 -13.19 -19.09 -5.54
C PRO A 155 -13.10 -20.48 -6.18
N ASP A 156 -14.20 -21.24 -6.16
CA ASP A 156 -14.23 -22.66 -6.57
C ASP A 156 -13.76 -22.94 -8.00
N ASN A 157 -13.84 -21.96 -8.88
CA ASN A 157 -13.44 -22.07 -10.29
C ASN A 157 -11.97 -21.70 -10.56
N ILE A 158 -11.17 -21.50 -9.50
CA ILE A 158 -9.76 -21.11 -9.60
C ILE A 158 -8.90 -22.17 -8.90
N ASP A 159 -7.90 -22.66 -9.62
CA ASP A 159 -6.99 -23.70 -9.13
C ASP A 159 -5.98 -23.17 -8.11
N TYR A 160 -5.70 -24.01 -7.12
CA TYR A 160 -4.62 -23.79 -6.17
C TYR A 160 -3.31 -24.34 -6.73
N VAL A 161 -2.56 -23.48 -7.42
CA VAL A 161 -1.32 -23.85 -8.13
C VAL A 161 -0.20 -24.42 -7.24
N PHE A 162 -0.26 -24.20 -5.92
CA PHE A 162 0.66 -24.79 -4.94
C PHE A 162 0.04 -25.92 -4.12
N GLY A 163 -1.18 -26.35 -4.46
CA GLY A 163 -1.92 -27.39 -3.74
C GLY A 163 -2.73 -26.86 -2.55
N ARG A 164 -3.48 -27.77 -1.93
CA ARG A 164 -4.39 -27.51 -0.80
C ARG A 164 -4.08 -28.39 0.42
N GLU A 165 -2.89 -28.97 0.47
CA GLU A 165 -2.50 -29.93 1.51
C GLU A 165 -2.39 -29.25 2.88
N ASN A 166 -2.12 -27.94 2.89
CA ASN A 166 -2.02 -27.13 4.10
C ASN A 166 -2.31 -25.65 3.80
N ILE A 167 -2.60 -24.90 4.86
CA ILE A 167 -2.95 -23.47 4.78
C ILE A 167 -1.83 -22.59 4.19
N ILE A 168 -0.56 -23.01 4.28
CA ILE A 168 0.56 -22.24 3.71
C ILE A 168 0.50 -22.32 2.19
N ASN A 169 0.29 -23.50 1.62
CA ASN A 169 0.14 -23.68 0.17
C ASN A 169 -1.13 -23.02 -0.38
N GLU A 170 -2.22 -23.03 0.39
CA GLU A 170 -3.43 -22.29 0.03
C GLU A 170 -3.15 -20.79 -0.08
N ARG A 171 -2.52 -20.18 0.94
CA ARG A 171 -2.13 -18.76 0.92
C ARG A 171 -1.13 -18.42 -0.18
N ARG A 172 -0.19 -19.31 -0.49
CA ARG A 172 0.73 -19.13 -1.62
C ARG A 172 -0.02 -19.07 -2.94
N SER A 173 -1.05 -19.91 -3.11
CA SER A 173 -1.90 -19.90 -4.31
C SER A 173 -2.73 -18.62 -4.41
N VAL A 174 -3.30 -18.15 -3.29
CA VAL A 174 -4.01 -16.86 -3.22
C VAL A 174 -3.08 -15.70 -3.59
N MET A 175 -1.85 -15.67 -3.05
CA MET A 175 -0.88 -14.64 -3.36
C MET A 175 -0.45 -14.66 -4.83
N LYS A 176 -0.26 -15.86 -5.40
CA LYS A 176 0.06 -16.01 -6.82
C LYS A 176 -1.07 -15.56 -7.73
N TYR A 177 -2.32 -15.81 -7.34
CA TYR A 177 -3.49 -15.28 -8.05
C TYR A 177 -3.52 -13.75 -8.04
N ALA A 178 -3.23 -13.13 -6.90
CA ALA A 178 -3.14 -11.66 -6.79
C ALA A 178 -2.02 -11.08 -7.66
N ASP A 179 -0.85 -11.73 -7.71
CA ASP A 179 0.26 -11.37 -8.62
C ASP A 179 -0.14 -11.49 -10.10
N ASP A 180 -0.91 -12.52 -10.47
CA ASP A 180 -1.43 -12.67 -11.83
C ASP A 180 -2.48 -11.61 -12.17
N ALA A 181 -3.32 -11.20 -11.21
CA ALA A 181 -4.25 -10.08 -11.39
C ALA A 181 -3.49 -8.78 -11.61
N LEU A 182 -2.44 -8.54 -10.83
CA LEU A 182 -1.55 -7.39 -10.99
C LEU A 182 -0.87 -7.40 -12.38
N LYS A 183 -0.40 -8.57 -12.85
CA LYS A 183 0.17 -8.78 -14.19
C LYS A 183 -0.78 -8.38 -15.32
N ARG A 184 -2.08 -8.64 -15.15
CA ARG A 184 -3.12 -8.24 -16.12
C ARG A 184 -3.50 -6.76 -16.01
N PHE A 185 -3.37 -6.17 -14.83
CA PHE A 185 -3.74 -4.78 -14.54
C PHE A 185 -2.71 -3.78 -15.06
N ILE A 186 -1.43 -3.96 -14.73
CA ILE A 186 -0.39 -2.95 -15.00
C ILE A 186 -0.32 -2.51 -16.48
N PRO A 187 -0.34 -3.41 -17.49
CA PRO A 187 -0.34 -2.97 -18.89
C PRO A 187 -1.57 -2.14 -19.27
N LYS A 188 -2.74 -2.42 -18.67
CA LYS A 188 -3.97 -1.65 -18.91
C LYS A 188 -3.92 -0.29 -18.20
N LEU A 189 -3.34 -0.24 -17.01
CA LEU A 189 -3.08 1.00 -16.29
C LEU A 189 -2.13 1.88 -17.11
N ASP A 190 -0.97 1.36 -17.50
CA ASP A 190 0.04 2.10 -18.26
C ASP A 190 -0.54 2.65 -19.58
N ALA A 191 -1.38 1.87 -20.27
CA ALA A 191 -2.07 2.31 -21.49
C ALA A 191 -3.05 3.47 -21.26
N LYS A 192 -3.68 3.58 -20.09
CA LYS A 192 -4.50 4.73 -19.70
C LYS A 192 -3.66 5.92 -19.30
N LEU A 193 -2.62 5.70 -18.50
CA LEU A 193 -1.73 6.77 -18.03
C LEU A 193 -0.99 7.44 -19.20
N ALA A 194 -0.64 6.69 -20.25
CA ALA A 194 -0.03 7.21 -21.47
C ALA A 194 -0.93 8.18 -22.27
N GLN A 195 -2.24 8.21 -21.98
CA GLN A 195 -3.19 9.13 -22.61
C GLN A 195 -3.40 10.41 -21.80
N LEU A 196 -2.80 10.52 -20.60
CA LEU A 196 -2.91 11.70 -19.76
C LEU A 196 -1.87 12.75 -20.15
N ASP A 197 -2.25 14.02 -20.13
CA ASP A 197 -1.36 15.14 -20.47
C ASP A 197 -0.27 15.40 -19.40
N LYS A 198 -0.40 14.78 -18.22
CA LYS A 198 0.52 14.95 -17.10
C LYS A 198 1.06 13.60 -16.65
N PRO A 199 2.35 13.52 -16.27
CA PRO A 199 2.93 12.34 -15.64
C PRO A 199 2.12 11.90 -14.42
N THR A 200 2.10 10.59 -14.16
CA THR A 200 1.45 10.00 -12.99
C THR A 200 2.46 9.11 -12.27
N ILE A 201 2.63 9.34 -10.97
CA ILE A 201 3.37 8.44 -10.08
C ILE A 201 2.50 7.23 -9.71
N VAL A 202 3.07 6.03 -9.81
CA VAL A 202 2.44 4.76 -9.44
C VAL A 202 3.26 4.12 -8.32
N ILE A 203 2.59 3.80 -7.22
CA ILE A 203 3.21 3.23 -6.01
C ILE A 203 2.49 1.93 -5.67
N LEU A 204 3.25 0.84 -5.59
CA LEU A 204 2.76 -0.43 -5.07
C LEU A 204 3.42 -0.67 -3.71
N LEU A 205 2.59 -0.83 -2.69
CA LEU A 205 2.99 -0.91 -1.29
C LEU A 205 2.03 -1.85 -0.55
N SER A 206 2.53 -2.75 0.29
CA SER A 206 1.65 -3.48 1.22
C SER A 206 1.29 -2.64 2.43
N ASP A 207 0.07 -2.82 2.94
CA ASP A 207 -0.41 -2.17 4.15
C ASP A 207 0.27 -2.72 5.41
N HIS A 208 0.44 -4.05 5.51
CA HIS A 208 1.18 -4.73 6.57
C HIS A 208 1.51 -6.18 6.17
N THR A 209 2.23 -6.90 7.03
CA THR A 209 2.52 -8.33 6.82
C THR A 209 1.37 -9.22 7.28
N ALA A 210 1.35 -10.47 6.78
CA ALA A 210 0.51 -11.50 7.37
C ALA A 210 0.97 -11.80 8.80
N LYS A 211 0.03 -12.06 9.71
CA LYS A 211 0.31 -12.40 11.12
C LYS A 211 0.85 -13.83 11.30
N THR A 212 1.77 -14.24 10.44
CA THR A 212 2.41 -15.58 10.43
C THR A 212 3.78 -15.57 11.09
N ILE A 213 4.46 -14.41 11.14
CA ILE A 213 5.77 -14.25 11.79
C ILE A 213 5.56 -13.63 13.18
N SER A 214 6.13 -14.26 14.21
CA SER A 214 5.92 -13.89 15.60
C SER A 214 6.84 -12.78 16.08
N SER A 215 8.08 -12.67 15.59
CA SER A 215 9.10 -11.75 16.12
C SER A 215 10.12 -11.27 15.08
N GLY A 216 10.96 -10.33 15.50
CA GLY A 216 12.06 -9.77 14.72
C GLY A 216 11.63 -8.79 13.63
N PHE A 217 12.61 -8.20 12.96
CA PHE A 217 12.38 -7.14 11.98
C PHE A 217 11.50 -7.58 10.80
N VAL A 218 11.66 -8.81 10.33
CA VAL A 218 10.90 -9.37 9.19
C VAL A 218 9.39 -9.31 9.43
N LYS A 219 8.95 -9.29 10.69
CA LYS A 219 7.53 -9.16 11.06
C LYS A 219 6.86 -7.94 10.45
N ASN A 220 7.58 -6.86 10.16
CA ASN A 220 7.00 -5.66 9.58
C ASN A 220 7.56 -5.35 8.18
N SER A 221 8.36 -6.24 7.59
CA SER A 221 8.94 -5.98 6.27
C SER A 221 7.88 -6.13 5.17
N ILE A 222 7.71 -5.09 4.35
CA ILE A 222 6.69 -5.01 3.30
C ILE A 222 7.29 -4.67 1.94
N PRO A 223 6.66 -5.13 0.83
CA PRO A 223 7.04 -4.75 -0.51
C PRO A 223 6.75 -3.28 -0.83
N LEU A 224 7.68 -2.67 -1.57
CA LEU A 224 7.57 -1.34 -2.14
C LEU A 224 8.19 -1.33 -3.54
N LEU A 225 7.48 -0.72 -4.49
CA LEU A 225 8.06 -0.17 -5.71
C LEU A 225 7.34 1.11 -6.12
N ILE A 226 8.05 1.99 -6.80
CA ILE A 226 7.60 3.30 -7.27
C ILE A 226 8.09 3.50 -8.70
N TYR A 227 7.21 3.94 -9.60
CA TYR A 227 7.58 4.39 -10.94
C TYR A 227 6.68 5.55 -11.39
N ALA A 228 7.10 6.27 -12.43
CA ALA A 228 6.29 7.30 -13.06
C ALA A 228 5.96 6.92 -14.50
N SER A 229 4.78 7.30 -14.99
CA SER A 229 4.34 7.00 -16.36
C SER A 229 5.24 7.61 -17.44
N ASP A 230 5.95 8.69 -17.13
CA ASP A 230 6.93 9.37 -17.98
C ASP A 230 8.37 8.89 -17.78
N GLN A 231 8.58 7.90 -16.89
CA GLN A 231 9.90 7.38 -16.52
C GLN A 231 10.84 8.41 -15.87
N SER A 232 10.29 9.48 -15.28
CA SER A 232 11.07 10.48 -14.53
C SER A 232 11.70 9.96 -13.24
N ILE A 233 11.17 8.87 -12.68
CA ILE A 233 11.69 8.21 -11.48
C ILE A 233 12.70 7.13 -11.89
N PRO A 234 13.94 7.13 -11.34
CA PRO A 234 14.97 6.20 -11.75
C PRO A 234 14.64 4.75 -11.39
N ASN A 235 15.09 3.81 -12.23
CA ASN A 235 15.11 2.40 -11.87
C ASN A 235 16.29 2.13 -10.92
N GLU A 236 16.00 2.10 -9.63
CA GLU A 236 17.02 1.97 -8.58
C GLU A 236 16.53 1.10 -7.44
N ASN A 237 17.40 0.27 -6.87
CA ASN A 237 17.20 -0.31 -5.55
C ASN A 237 18.10 0.41 -4.55
N ARG A 238 17.58 1.47 -3.93
CA ARG A 238 18.36 2.36 -3.05
C ARG A 238 18.75 1.60 -1.77
N SER A 239 20.04 1.64 -1.45
CA SER A 239 20.61 0.93 -0.27
C SER A 239 20.32 1.69 1.02
N ILE A 240 19.05 1.80 1.36
CA ILE A 240 18.50 2.43 2.58
C ILE A 240 17.35 1.58 3.15
N THR A 241 17.04 1.84 4.41
CA THR A 241 15.83 1.34 5.07
C THR A 241 14.74 2.42 5.02
N SER A 242 13.57 2.12 4.49
CA SER A 242 12.42 3.04 4.46
C SER A 242 11.29 2.60 5.36
N SER A 243 10.43 3.56 5.70
CA SER A 243 9.21 3.36 6.49
C SER A 243 7.97 3.58 5.63
N GLN A 244 6.86 2.93 5.98
CA GLN A 244 5.57 3.16 5.34
C GLN A 244 5.14 4.63 5.38
N ARG A 245 5.53 5.36 6.44
CA ARG A 245 5.29 6.81 6.56
C ARG A 245 6.12 7.69 5.61
N ASP A 246 7.11 7.15 4.90
CA ASP A 246 7.91 7.90 3.92
C ASP A 246 7.16 8.13 2.59
N ILE A 247 6.00 7.49 2.39
CA ILE A 247 5.27 7.52 1.10
C ILE A 247 4.62 8.88 0.83
N ALA A 248 3.82 9.42 1.76
CA ALA A 248 3.22 10.74 1.58
C ALA A 248 4.26 11.87 1.33
N PRO A 249 5.36 12.00 2.10
CA PRO A 249 6.38 13.01 1.79
C PRO A 249 7.08 12.74 0.45
N THR A 250 7.27 11.48 0.03
CA THR A 250 7.79 11.15 -1.31
C THR A 250 6.87 11.65 -2.44
N ILE A 251 5.54 11.47 -2.29
CA ILE A 251 4.56 11.98 -3.26
C ILE A 251 4.58 13.51 -3.30
N ILE A 252 4.59 14.15 -2.13
CA ILE A 252 4.62 15.62 -2.04
C ILE A 252 5.89 16.20 -2.65
N ASP A 253 7.05 15.59 -2.39
CA ASP A 253 8.33 16.01 -2.97
C ASP A 253 8.34 15.86 -4.50
N TRP A 254 7.84 14.74 -5.03
CA TRP A 254 7.68 14.56 -6.47
C TRP A 254 6.75 15.62 -7.12
N LEU A 255 5.75 16.10 -6.38
CA LEU A 255 4.89 17.22 -6.79
C LEU A 255 5.53 18.60 -6.57
N GLY A 256 6.78 18.68 -6.09
CA GLY A 256 7.51 19.91 -5.84
C GLY A 256 7.13 20.64 -4.55
N GLY A 257 6.57 19.91 -3.57
CA GLY A 257 6.08 20.46 -2.31
C GLY A 257 6.83 19.97 -1.07
N TYR A 258 6.40 20.46 0.09
CA TYR A 258 6.86 20.01 1.39
C TYR A 258 5.76 20.16 2.44
N VAL A 259 5.70 19.23 3.39
CA VAL A 259 4.75 19.27 4.51
C VAL A 259 5.53 19.11 5.84
N PRO A 260 5.64 20.17 6.66
CA PRO A 260 6.59 20.20 7.78
C PRO A 260 6.23 19.28 8.95
N TRP A 261 4.98 18.85 9.06
CA TRP A 261 4.52 17.98 10.16
C TRP A 261 4.55 16.49 9.82
N PHE A 262 4.84 16.11 8.58
CA PHE A 262 5.08 14.72 8.21
C PHE A 262 6.36 14.22 8.88
N THR A 263 6.28 13.03 9.48
CA THR A 263 7.39 12.45 10.26
C THR A 263 8.26 11.47 9.45
N GLY A 264 7.75 11.03 8.29
CA GLY A 264 8.55 10.36 7.26
C GLY A 264 9.41 11.35 6.46
N ASN A 265 10.24 10.82 5.57
CA ASN A 265 11.08 11.61 4.67
C ASN A 265 10.81 11.22 3.22
N SER A 266 11.09 12.12 2.27
CA SER A 266 11.05 11.74 0.87
C SER A 266 12.12 10.68 0.57
N LEU A 267 11.74 9.64 -0.16
CA LEU A 267 12.66 8.63 -0.66
C LEU A 267 13.48 9.14 -1.86
N PHE A 268 13.14 10.29 -2.42
CA PHE A 268 13.90 10.98 -3.48
C PHE A 268 14.89 12.02 -2.95
N ASP A 269 14.90 12.28 -1.64
CA ASP A 269 15.91 13.12 -1.01
C ASP A 269 17.24 12.35 -0.89
N ASP A 270 18.25 12.79 -1.63
CA ASP A 270 19.60 12.19 -1.63
C ASP A 270 20.28 12.26 -0.26
N SER A 271 19.90 13.22 0.60
CA SER A 271 20.44 13.36 1.95
C SER A 271 19.83 12.37 2.96
N TYR A 272 18.70 11.74 2.60
CA TYR A 272 18.03 10.78 3.46
C TYR A 272 18.78 9.44 3.52
N ASN A 273 19.30 9.10 4.71
CA ASN A 273 20.08 7.88 4.94
C ASN A 273 19.24 6.66 5.38
N GLY A 274 17.91 6.78 5.39
CA GLY A 274 16.99 5.69 5.69
C GLY A 274 16.84 5.40 7.18
N ARG A 275 15.58 5.39 7.65
CA ARG A 275 15.20 4.91 8.97
C ARG A 275 13.79 4.35 8.96
N SER A 276 13.52 3.40 9.84
CA SER A 276 12.16 2.98 10.16
C SER A 276 12.04 2.64 11.64
N SER A 277 10.81 2.64 12.13
CA SER A 277 10.50 2.27 13.51
C SER A 277 9.10 1.70 13.60
N PHE A 278 8.87 0.72 14.46
CA PHE A 278 7.54 0.22 14.75
C PHE A 278 7.50 -0.39 16.15
N SER A 279 6.31 -0.54 16.74
CA SER A 279 6.13 -1.13 18.06
C SER A 279 5.29 -2.39 17.98
N TYR A 280 5.65 -3.46 18.69
CA TYR A 280 4.86 -4.68 18.81
C TYR A 280 4.85 -5.19 20.25
N GLY A 281 3.66 -5.23 20.87
CA GLY A 281 3.56 -5.53 22.30
C GLY A 281 4.30 -4.46 23.11
N THR A 282 5.23 -4.89 23.97
CA THR A 282 6.13 -3.98 24.71
C THR A 282 7.39 -3.64 23.92
N ASN A 283 7.65 -4.28 22.78
CA ASN A 283 8.90 -4.06 22.06
C ASN A 283 8.78 -2.86 21.11
N PHE A 284 9.77 -1.97 21.15
CA PHE A 284 10.01 -0.93 20.18
C PHE A 284 11.19 -1.30 19.30
N PHE A 285 10.99 -1.22 17.99
CA PHE A 285 12.01 -1.50 16.99
C PHE A 285 12.42 -0.21 16.30
N TRP A 286 13.71 0.00 16.13
CA TRP A 286 14.27 1.09 15.34
C TRP A 286 15.34 0.53 14.40
N LEU A 287 15.27 0.91 13.13
CA LEU A 287 16.16 0.43 12.10
C LEU A 287 16.72 1.59 11.29
N THR A 288 17.98 1.44 10.90
CA THR A 288 18.64 2.21 9.85
C THR A 288 19.13 1.25 8.79
N LYS A 289 19.94 1.74 7.85
CA LYS A 289 20.64 0.91 6.88
C LYS A 289 21.51 -0.17 7.54
N ASP A 290 22.28 0.22 8.56
CA ASP A 290 23.37 -0.62 9.10
C ASP A 290 23.10 -1.16 10.51
N HIS A 291 22.09 -0.64 11.20
CA HIS A 291 21.81 -0.97 12.60
C HIS A 291 20.32 -1.21 12.83
N GLY A 292 20.02 -2.19 13.68
CA GLY A 292 18.68 -2.44 14.21
C GLY A 292 18.75 -2.54 15.73
N ILE A 293 17.82 -1.87 16.42
CA ILE A 293 17.67 -1.89 17.88
C ILE A 293 16.27 -2.38 18.20
N GLU A 294 16.19 -3.32 19.14
CA GLU A 294 14.96 -3.76 19.78
C GLU A 294 15.07 -3.39 21.27
N ILE A 295 14.08 -2.65 21.77
CA ILE A 295 13.98 -2.22 23.17
C ILE A 295 12.69 -2.81 23.73
N ASP A 296 12.76 -3.55 24.83
CA ASP A 296 11.56 -3.96 25.55
C ASP A 296 11.14 -2.84 26.50
N SER A 297 10.07 -2.12 26.16
CA SER A 297 9.60 -0.97 26.92
C SER A 297 9.18 -1.31 28.35
N ALA A 298 8.98 -2.59 28.68
CA ALA A 298 8.65 -3.02 30.04
C ALA A 298 9.90 -3.21 30.91
N THR A 299 11.05 -3.56 30.32
CA THR A 299 12.27 -3.92 31.05
C THR A 299 13.43 -2.95 30.85
N GLY A 300 13.36 -2.06 29.85
CA GLY A 300 14.40 -1.08 29.52
C GLY A 300 15.49 -1.66 28.64
#